data_AF-A0A2V3IYZ1-F1
#
_entry.id   AF-A0A2V3IYZ1-F1
#
_cell.length_a   1.000
_cell.length_b   1.000
_cell.length_c   1.000
_cell.angle_alpha   90.00
_cell.angle_beta   90.00
_cell.angle_gamma   90.00
#
_symmetry.space_group_name_H-M   'P 1'
#
loop_
_entity.id
_entity.type
_entity.pdbx_description
1 polymer ?
#
loop_
_entity_poly.entity_id
_entity_poly.type
_entity_poly.pdbx_seq_one_letter_code
_entity_poly.pdbx_strand_id
1 'polypeptide(L)'
;MFGSSRKAKVEPVKTEFVYADGAKDDVQLSGDWNDWKAIQMFHEGGGMWSVVTPVPPGPHEFKFIVDGEWKHSNRHPTIGIDDTSLNNVRVVLPQPDLNDTADTPRSGAREPRARARESRATARDSRAAKAKRQMVGFFGK
;
A
#
# COMPACT_ATOMS: atom_id res chain seq x y z
N MET A 1 -43.61 9.80 7.26
CA MET A 1 -42.41 10.31 6.56
C MET A 1 -41.31 9.28 6.74
N PHE A 2 -40.80 8.70 5.65
CA PHE A 2 -39.58 7.90 5.69
C PHE A 2 -38.56 8.61 4.79
N GLY A 3 -37.48 9.10 5.39
CA GLY A 3 -36.42 9.77 4.64
C GLY A 3 -35.78 8.76 3.69
N SER A 4 -35.67 9.12 2.41
CA SER A 4 -34.93 8.30 1.45
C SER A 4 -33.47 8.29 1.86
N SER A 5 -32.99 7.14 2.36
CA SER A 5 -31.56 6.92 2.58
C SER A 5 -30.85 7.11 1.25
N ARG A 6 -30.16 8.25 1.10
CA ARG A 6 -29.32 8.52 -0.07
C ARG A 6 -28.31 7.37 -0.14
N LYS A 7 -28.45 6.50 -1.15
CA LYS A 7 -27.36 5.61 -1.57
C LYS A 7 -26.14 6.50 -1.76
N ALA A 8 -25.10 6.30 -0.95
CA ALA A 8 -23.85 7.01 -1.14
C ALA A 8 -23.39 6.78 -2.58
N LYS A 9 -23.08 7.87 -3.30
CA LYS A 9 -22.55 7.76 -4.66
C LYS A 9 -21.12 7.25 -4.50
N VAL A 10 -20.94 5.96 -4.74
CA VAL A 10 -19.64 5.31 -4.60
C VAL A 10 -18.75 5.79 -5.75
N GLU A 11 -17.96 6.82 -5.50
CA GLU A 11 -17.06 7.38 -6.51
C GLU A 11 -15.87 6.44 -6.74
N PRO A 12 -15.44 6.22 -8.00
CA PRO A 12 -14.21 5.50 -8.29
C PRO A 12 -12.97 6.18 -7.68
N VAL A 13 -12.10 5.37 -7.10
CA VAL A 13 -10.84 5.80 -6.48
C VAL A 13 -9.72 5.73 -7.51
N LYS A 14 -8.98 6.83 -7.66
CA LYS A 14 -7.75 6.85 -8.47
C LYS A 14 -6.75 5.87 -7.88
N THR A 15 -6.47 4.80 -8.62
CA THR A 15 -5.68 3.66 -8.17
C THR A 15 -4.49 3.48 -9.09
N GLU A 16 -3.29 3.51 -8.53
CA GLU A 16 -2.02 3.30 -9.24
C GLU A 16 -1.69 1.81 -9.34
N PHE A 17 -1.50 1.30 -10.54
CA PHE A 17 -0.98 -0.05 -10.81
C PHE A 17 0.41 0.05 -11.39
N VAL A 18 1.30 -0.86 -10.97
CA VAL A 18 2.71 -0.89 -11.36
C VAL A 18 3.07 -2.28 -11.84
N TYR A 19 3.70 -2.38 -13.00
CA TYR A 19 4.37 -3.59 -13.49
C TYR A 19 5.88 -3.38 -13.39
N ALA A 20 6.58 -4.20 -12.63
CA ALA A 20 8.03 -4.05 -12.36
C ALA A 20 8.79 -5.37 -12.51
N ASP A 21 8.35 -6.20 -13.45
CA ASP A 21 8.90 -7.53 -13.72
C ASP A 21 9.69 -7.59 -15.03
N GLY A 22 10.14 -6.42 -15.54
CA GLY A 22 11.13 -6.33 -16.62
C GLY A 22 10.57 -6.43 -18.05
N ALA A 23 9.47 -5.72 -18.32
CA ALA A 23 8.95 -5.57 -19.68
C ALA A 23 9.91 -4.76 -20.57
N LYS A 24 9.93 -5.07 -21.88
CA LYS A 24 10.87 -4.45 -22.82
C LYS A 24 10.29 -3.24 -23.54
N ASP A 25 9.16 -3.44 -24.21
CA ASP A 25 8.71 -2.56 -25.28
C ASP A 25 7.30 -2.01 -25.02
N ASP A 26 6.38 -2.83 -24.48
CA ASP A 26 5.00 -2.42 -24.20
C ASP A 26 4.41 -3.06 -22.93
N VAL A 27 3.63 -2.27 -22.18
CA VAL A 27 2.80 -2.76 -21.07
C VAL A 27 1.44 -2.07 -21.05
N GLN A 28 0.38 -2.87 -20.92
CA GLN A 28 -0.99 -2.42 -20.76
C GLN A 28 -1.65 -3.09 -19.55
N LEU A 29 -2.57 -2.39 -18.91
CA LEU A 29 -3.40 -2.89 -17.80
C LEU A 29 -4.82 -3.22 -18.32
N SER A 30 -5.41 -4.29 -17.83
CA SER A 30 -6.79 -4.67 -18.10
C SER A 30 -7.41 -5.35 -16.87
N GLY A 31 -8.71 -5.15 -16.61
CA GLY A 31 -9.38 -5.72 -15.45
C GLY A 31 -10.91 -5.65 -15.50
N ASP A 32 -11.57 -6.20 -14.49
CA ASP A 32 -13.04 -6.33 -14.49
C ASP A 32 -13.79 -4.99 -14.57
N TRP A 33 -13.28 -3.92 -13.91
CA TRP A 33 -13.92 -2.61 -13.84
C TRP A 33 -14.00 -1.84 -15.16
N ASN A 34 -13.31 -2.32 -16.20
CA ASN A 34 -13.31 -1.69 -17.53
C ASN A 34 -13.73 -2.65 -18.66
N ASP A 35 -14.38 -3.77 -18.34
CA ASP A 35 -14.73 -4.87 -19.23
C ASP A 35 -13.50 -5.50 -19.93
N TRP A 36 -12.38 -5.62 -19.21
CA TRP A 36 -11.10 -6.13 -19.70
C TRP A 36 -10.52 -5.37 -20.90
N LYS A 37 -10.84 -4.08 -21.05
CA LYS A 37 -10.26 -3.22 -22.08
C LYS A 37 -8.81 -2.84 -21.72
N ALA A 38 -7.92 -2.81 -22.71
CA ALA A 38 -6.54 -2.41 -22.50
C ALA A 38 -6.40 -0.91 -22.18
N ILE A 39 -5.62 -0.58 -21.16
CA ILE A 39 -5.18 0.78 -20.80
C ILE A 39 -3.66 0.81 -20.92
N GLN A 40 -3.14 1.68 -21.79
CA GLN A 40 -1.70 1.88 -21.95
C GLN A 40 -1.03 2.34 -20.65
N MET A 41 0.09 1.72 -20.27
CA MET A 41 0.91 2.15 -19.13
C MET A 41 2.05 3.06 -19.59
N PHE A 42 2.51 3.93 -18.68
CA PHE A 42 3.68 4.78 -18.88
C PHE A 42 4.95 4.03 -18.49
N HIS A 43 6.01 4.17 -19.29
CA HIS A 43 7.32 3.60 -18.97
C HIS A 43 8.08 4.53 -18.00
N GLU A 44 8.30 4.06 -16.77
CA GLU A 44 9.05 4.78 -15.72
C GLU A 44 10.57 4.61 -15.86
N GLY A 45 11.01 3.73 -16.76
CA GLY A 45 12.41 3.32 -16.90
C GLY A 45 12.76 2.10 -16.04
N GLY A 46 13.92 1.49 -16.32
CA GLY A 46 14.41 0.34 -15.56
C GLY A 46 13.52 -0.93 -15.66
N GLY A 47 12.68 -1.04 -16.69
CA GLY A 47 11.72 -2.13 -16.85
C GLY A 47 10.48 -2.01 -15.95
N MET A 48 10.24 -0.82 -15.40
CA MET A 48 9.06 -0.48 -14.59
C MET A 48 8.07 0.36 -15.39
N TRP A 49 6.78 0.08 -15.19
CA TRP A 49 5.68 0.73 -15.89
C TRP A 49 4.56 1.05 -14.90
N SER A 50 3.89 2.20 -15.03
CA SER A 50 2.80 2.63 -14.14
C SER A 50 1.55 3.09 -14.89
N VAL A 51 0.39 3.01 -14.23
CA VAL A 51 -0.81 3.75 -14.65
C VAL A 51 -1.71 4.07 -13.46
N VAL A 52 -2.26 5.28 -13.43
CA VAL A 52 -3.29 5.68 -12.46
C VAL A 52 -4.65 5.71 -13.16
N THR A 53 -5.58 4.85 -12.74
CA THR A 53 -6.91 4.71 -13.35
C THR A 53 -8.01 4.77 -12.27
N PRO A 54 -9.20 5.33 -12.55
CA PRO A 54 -10.33 5.26 -11.64
C PRO A 54 -10.87 3.82 -11.54
N VAL A 55 -10.86 3.25 -10.34
CA VAL A 55 -11.40 1.91 -10.04
C VAL A 55 -12.47 2.03 -8.94
N PRO A 56 -13.64 1.39 -9.05
CA PRO A 56 -14.60 1.34 -7.96
C PRO A 56 -13.98 0.78 -6.66
N PRO A 57 -14.51 1.12 -5.48
CA PRO A 57 -14.24 0.41 -4.24
C PRO A 57 -14.79 -1.03 -4.29
N GLY A 58 -13.94 -2.00 -3.98
CA GLY A 58 -14.27 -3.43 -4.05
C GLY A 58 -13.03 -4.31 -4.28
N PRO A 59 -13.19 -5.65 -4.27
CA PRO A 59 -12.22 -6.56 -4.85
C PRO A 59 -12.30 -6.49 -6.37
N HIS A 60 -11.14 -6.41 -7.03
CA HIS A 60 -11.01 -6.31 -8.48
C HIS A 60 -9.93 -7.25 -9.01
N GLU A 61 -10.26 -8.03 -10.03
CA GLU A 61 -9.32 -8.84 -10.80
C GLU A 61 -8.74 -8.05 -11.97
N PHE A 62 -7.45 -8.26 -12.24
CA PHE A 62 -6.73 -7.62 -13.33
C PHE A 62 -5.57 -8.48 -13.84
N LYS A 63 -5.10 -8.16 -15.04
CA LYS A 63 -3.93 -8.79 -15.66
C LYS A 63 -3.23 -7.76 -16.55
N PHE A 64 -1.94 -7.97 -16.79
CA PHE A 64 -1.16 -7.13 -17.68
C PHE A 64 -1.11 -7.76 -19.06
N ILE A 65 -0.99 -6.94 -20.09
CA ILE A 65 -0.58 -7.34 -21.43
C ILE A 65 0.83 -6.79 -21.60
N VAL A 66 1.82 -7.65 -21.79
CA VAL A 66 3.24 -7.32 -21.79
C VAL A 66 3.85 -7.82 -23.07
N ASP A 67 4.34 -6.90 -23.90
CA ASP A 67 4.85 -7.18 -25.25
C ASP A 67 3.85 -8.02 -26.10
N GLY A 68 2.54 -7.79 -25.89
CA GLY A 68 1.42 -8.50 -26.55
C GLY A 68 0.90 -9.76 -25.85
N GLU A 69 1.54 -10.23 -24.76
CA GLU A 69 1.18 -11.46 -24.05
C GLU A 69 0.49 -11.18 -22.70
N TRP A 70 -0.55 -11.93 -22.34
CA TRP A 70 -1.22 -11.81 -21.05
C TRP A 70 -0.38 -12.38 -19.90
N LYS A 71 0.03 -11.53 -18.95
CA LYS A 71 0.86 -11.90 -17.80
C LYS A 71 0.28 -11.38 -16.49
N HIS A 72 0.34 -12.19 -15.45
CA HIS A 72 0.22 -11.69 -14.09
C HIS A 72 1.61 -11.17 -13.65
N SER A 73 1.65 -10.24 -12.71
CA SER A 73 2.88 -9.82 -12.05
C SER A 73 3.09 -10.61 -10.75
N ASN A 74 4.34 -10.94 -10.47
CA ASN A 74 4.75 -11.62 -9.23
C ASN A 74 4.78 -10.68 -8.00
N ARG A 75 4.48 -9.40 -8.19
CA ARG A 75 4.50 -8.35 -7.15
C ARG A 75 3.12 -7.98 -6.63
N HIS A 76 2.06 -8.54 -7.21
CA HIS A 76 0.68 -8.35 -6.77
C HIS A 76 0.10 -9.70 -6.33
N PRO A 77 -0.86 -9.72 -5.38
CA PRO A 77 -1.59 -10.94 -5.05
C PRO A 77 -2.24 -11.56 -6.28
N THR A 78 -2.41 -12.88 -6.29
CA THR A 78 -3.05 -13.62 -7.39
C THR A 78 -4.27 -14.41 -6.94
N ILE A 79 -5.14 -14.71 -7.90
CA ILE A 79 -6.29 -15.60 -7.76
C ILE A 79 -6.42 -16.45 -9.04
N GLY A 80 -6.80 -17.72 -8.89
CA GLY A 80 -6.84 -18.71 -9.98
C GLY A 80 -6.44 -20.10 -9.46
N ILE A 81 -6.57 -21.12 -10.30
CA ILE A 81 -6.24 -22.52 -9.96
C ILE A 81 -5.02 -23.00 -10.75
N ASP A 82 -4.77 -22.42 -11.92
CA ASP A 82 -3.69 -22.74 -12.85
C ASP A 82 -3.25 -21.47 -13.61
N ASP A 83 -2.16 -21.54 -14.38
CA ASP A 83 -1.61 -20.40 -15.14
C ASP A 83 -2.58 -19.79 -16.15
N THR A 84 -3.56 -20.57 -16.63
CA THR A 84 -4.57 -20.10 -17.60
C THR A 84 -5.62 -19.21 -16.94
N SER A 85 -5.98 -19.55 -15.70
CA SER A 85 -6.95 -18.84 -14.86
C SER A 85 -6.32 -17.80 -13.93
N LEU A 86 -4.98 -17.73 -13.83
CA LEU A 86 -4.30 -16.86 -12.89
C LEU A 86 -4.39 -15.38 -13.28
N ASN A 87 -5.11 -14.61 -12.47
CA ASN A 87 -5.18 -13.15 -12.50
C ASN A 87 -4.48 -12.56 -11.27
N ASN A 88 -4.11 -11.28 -11.33
CA ASN A 88 -3.83 -10.53 -10.12
C ASN A 88 -5.13 -10.02 -9.49
N VAL A 89 -5.13 -9.79 -8.17
CA VAL A 89 -6.28 -9.28 -7.43
C VAL A 89 -5.90 -8.12 -6.51
N ARG A 90 -6.75 -7.10 -6.43
CA ARG A 90 -6.58 -5.95 -5.54
C ARG A 90 -7.90 -5.57 -4.88
N VAL A 91 -7.84 -5.27 -3.59
CA VAL A 91 -8.97 -4.62 -2.88
C VAL A 91 -8.75 -3.12 -2.89
N VAL A 92 -9.67 -2.39 -3.51
CA VAL A 92 -9.72 -0.92 -3.52
C VAL A 92 -10.64 -0.48 -2.39
N LEU A 93 -10.11 0.30 -1.44
CA LEU A 93 -10.89 0.86 -0.34
C LEU A 93 -11.57 2.16 -0.80
N PRO A 94 -12.80 2.48 -0.32
CA PRO A 94 -13.40 3.79 -0.55
C PRO A 94 -12.52 4.89 0.04
N GLN A 95 -12.48 6.06 -0.61
CA GLN A 95 -11.90 7.23 0.04
C GLN A 95 -12.75 7.61 1.25
N PRO A 96 -12.15 7.97 2.40
CA PRO A 96 -12.90 8.50 3.52
C PRO A 96 -13.65 9.77 3.11
N ASP A 97 -14.97 9.78 3.28
CA ASP A 97 -15.80 10.97 3.11
C ASP A 97 -15.38 12.04 4.14
N LEU A 98 -14.54 12.99 3.72
CA LEU A 98 -13.94 14.03 4.58
C LEU A 98 -14.96 14.94 5.29
N ASN A 99 -16.26 14.79 5.01
CA ASN A 99 -17.35 15.47 5.70
C ASN A 99 -17.81 14.75 6.99
N ASP A 100 -17.60 13.44 7.13
CA ASP A 100 -18.05 12.68 8.31
C ASP A 100 -17.12 12.86 9.53
N THR A 101 -15.90 13.38 9.33
CA THR A 101 -14.96 13.66 10.44
C THR A 101 -15.32 14.91 11.25
N ALA A 102 -16.34 15.67 10.84
CA ALA A 102 -16.80 16.87 11.56
C ALA A 102 -17.54 16.55 12.87
N ASP A 103 -18.09 15.33 13.03
CA ASP A 103 -19.02 14.97 14.12
C ASP A 103 -18.40 14.11 15.23
N THR A 104 -17.07 14.07 15.34
CA THR A 104 -16.40 13.47 16.51
C THR A 104 -16.55 14.41 17.72
N PRO A 105 -17.23 14.01 18.82
CA PRO A 105 -17.21 14.80 20.03
C PRO A 105 -15.77 14.81 20.58
N ARG A 106 -15.17 16.00 20.69
CA ARG A 106 -13.88 16.18 21.37
C ARG A 106 -14.06 15.89 22.87
N SER A 107 -14.00 14.60 23.22
CA SER A 107 -14.06 14.13 24.60
C SER A 107 -12.92 14.77 25.39
N GLY A 108 -13.29 15.64 26.34
CA GLY A 108 -12.36 16.41 27.14
C GLY A 108 -11.65 15.54 28.17
N ALA A 109 -10.61 14.81 27.75
CA ALA A 109 -9.62 14.27 28.66
C ALA A 109 -8.77 15.42 29.23
N ARG A 110 -9.17 15.95 30.40
CA ARG A 110 -8.27 16.76 31.23
C ARG A 110 -7.05 15.91 31.60
N GLU A 111 -5.86 16.36 31.24
CA GLU A 111 -4.63 15.82 31.84
C GLU A 111 -4.64 16.09 33.36
N PRO A 112 -4.48 15.08 34.22
CA PRO A 112 -4.13 15.31 35.61
C PRO A 112 -2.67 15.75 35.69
N ARG A 113 -2.42 17.04 35.94
CA ARG A 113 -1.08 17.56 36.24
C ARG A 113 -0.53 16.94 37.53
N ALA A 114 0.22 15.85 37.40
CA ALA A 114 0.96 15.25 38.49
C ALA A 114 2.13 16.17 38.91
N ARG A 115 1.97 16.88 40.02
CA ARG A 115 3.10 17.47 40.76
C ARG A 115 3.88 16.35 41.45
N ALA A 116 4.92 15.83 40.80
CA ALA A 116 5.99 15.12 41.51
C ALA A 116 7.03 16.15 41.99
N ARG A 117 7.33 16.15 43.29
CA ARG A 117 8.33 17.05 43.89
C ARG A 117 9.74 16.56 43.61
N GLU A 118 10.67 17.50 43.50
CA GLU A 118 12.10 17.23 43.59
C GLU A 118 12.46 16.57 44.94
N SER A 119 13.40 15.64 44.92
CA SER A 119 14.21 15.29 46.09
C SER A 119 15.68 15.16 45.67
N ARG A 120 16.58 15.44 46.61
CA ARG A 120 17.92 15.99 46.35
C ARG A 120 19.03 14.92 46.37
N ALA A 121 20.03 15.15 45.53
CA ALA A 121 21.22 14.32 45.26
C ALA A 121 22.02 13.72 46.43
N THR A 122 22.57 12.52 46.19
CA THR A 122 23.91 11.98 46.55
C THR A 122 24.15 10.70 45.70
N ALA A 123 25.36 10.26 45.27
CA ALA A 123 26.71 10.84 45.27
C ALA A 123 27.63 10.17 44.18
N ARG A 124 28.66 10.92 43.76
CA ARG A 124 30.04 10.56 43.32
C ARG A 124 30.38 9.22 42.59
N ASP A 125 31.01 9.40 41.43
CA ASP A 125 32.23 8.73 40.89
C ASP A 125 32.50 7.22 41.09
N SER A 126 32.75 6.49 39.98
CA SER A 126 34.14 6.09 39.60
C SER A 126 34.28 5.24 38.30
N ARG A 127 34.92 5.83 37.28
CA ARG A 127 36.03 5.33 36.42
C ARG A 127 36.23 3.80 36.16
N ALA A 128 35.99 3.34 34.91
CA ALA A 128 36.76 2.33 34.11
C ALA A 128 36.07 2.11 32.73
N ALA A 129 36.69 2.25 31.55
CA ALA A 129 37.65 1.33 30.86
C ALA A 129 37.04 -0.06 30.46
N LYS A 130 37.29 -0.69 29.29
CA LYS A 130 37.87 -0.33 27.97
C LYS A 130 37.71 -1.54 27.01
N ALA A 131 37.57 -1.31 25.70
CA ALA A 131 37.99 -2.18 24.57
C ALA A 131 37.27 -3.52 24.21
N LYS A 132 36.88 -3.58 22.91
CA LYS A 132 37.20 -4.61 21.88
C LYS A 132 36.79 -6.08 22.07
N ARG A 133 36.14 -6.64 21.02
CA ARG A 133 36.84 -7.42 19.97
C ARG A 133 36.01 -7.65 18.70
N GLN A 134 36.67 -7.64 17.53
CA GLN A 134 36.18 -8.23 16.27
C GLN A 134 36.58 -9.71 16.19
N MET A 135 35.81 -10.49 15.44
CA MET A 135 36.28 -11.46 14.41
C MET A 135 35.31 -11.27 13.23
N VAL A 136 35.65 -10.96 11.97
CA VAL A 136 36.67 -11.43 11.01
C VAL A 136 36.78 -12.96 10.86
N GLY A 137 36.25 -13.48 9.74
CA GLY A 137 37.03 -14.38 8.89
C GLY A 137 36.41 -15.69 8.39
N PHE A 138 36.44 -15.84 7.06
CA PHE A 138 36.82 -17.06 6.30
C PHE A 138 35.77 -18.08 5.78
N PHE A 139 35.39 -17.88 4.51
CA PHE A 139 35.63 -18.77 3.34
C PHE A 139 35.28 -20.27 3.37
N GLY A 140 34.39 -20.68 2.44
CA GLY A 140 34.75 -21.66 1.39
C GLY A 140 34.29 -23.11 1.53
N LYS A 141 33.24 -23.46 0.78
CA LYS A 141 33.29 -24.47 -0.30
C LYS A 141 32.08 -24.36 -1.23
#